data_AF-A0A357ANL4-F1
#
_entry.id   AF-A0A357ANL4-F1
#
_cell.length_a   1.000
_cell.length_b   1.000
_cell.length_c   1.000
_cell.angle_alpha   90.00
_cell.angle_beta   90.00
_cell.angle_gamma   90.00
#
_symmetry.space_group_name_H-M   'P 1'
#
loop_
_entity.id
_entity.type
_entity.pdbx_description
1 polymer ?
#
loop_
_entity_poly.entity_id
_entity_poly.type
_entity_poly.pdbx_seq_one_letter_code
_entity_poly.pdbx_strand_id
1 'polypeptide(L)'
;MEEIVRLSMLYDFYGPLLTDRNRQIFEDYIVNDMSLSEIADDIGITRQGVRDSIKRSEKALSHYEDKLQLVARFADSIDKKN
;
A
#
# COMPACT_ATOMS: atom_id res chain seq x y z
N MET A 1 6.85 9.51 7.89
CA MET A 1 7.55 9.47 6.58
C MET A 1 8.07 8.08 6.28
N GLU A 2 8.88 7.46 7.15
CA GLU A 2 9.43 6.11 6.89
C GLU A 2 8.37 5.03 6.61
N GLU A 3 7.24 5.05 7.32
CA GLU A 3 6.16 4.08 7.11
C GLU A 3 5.47 4.25 5.76
N ILE A 4 5.10 5.48 5.37
CA ILE A 4 4.51 5.75 4.04
C ILE A 4 5.48 5.31 2.94
N VAL A 5 6.77 5.63 3.05
CA VAL A 5 7.77 5.20 2.07
C VAL A 5 7.81 3.68 1.94
N ARG A 6 7.84 2.95 3.06
CA ARG A 6 7.77 1.48 3.06
C ARG A 6 6.49 0.98 2.37
N LEU A 7 5.34 1.55 2.68
CA LEU A 7 4.05 1.15 2.10
C LEU A 7 4.00 1.44 0.59
N SER A 8 4.54 2.57 0.14
CA SER A 8 4.67 2.89 -1.28
C SER A 8 5.55 1.88 -2.00
N MET A 9 6.72 1.52 -1.45
CA MET A 9 7.57 0.48 -2.06
C MET A 9 6.87 -0.88 -2.12
N LEU A 10 6.15 -1.27 -1.07
CA LEU A 10 5.38 -2.51 -1.09
C LEU A 10 4.25 -2.46 -2.13
N TYR A 11 3.60 -1.31 -2.29
CA TYR A 11 2.56 -1.11 -3.29
C TYR A 11 3.10 -1.18 -4.72
N ASP A 12 4.25 -0.58 -5.01
CA ASP A 12 4.86 -0.61 -6.35
C ASP A 12 5.14 -2.05 -6.82
N PHE A 13 5.47 -2.95 -5.88
CA PHE A 13 5.78 -4.35 -6.19
C PHE A 13 4.55 -5.26 -6.17
N TYR A 14 3.62 -5.02 -5.24
CA TYR A 14 2.55 -5.98 -4.95
C TYR A 14 1.13 -5.40 -5.07
N GLY A 15 0.97 -4.12 -5.37
CA GLY A 15 -0.31 -3.44 -5.56
C GLY A 15 -1.26 -4.14 -6.55
N PRO A 16 -0.76 -4.66 -7.70
CA PRO A 16 -1.59 -5.44 -8.63
C PRO A 16 -2.20 -6.74 -8.06
N LEU A 17 -1.69 -7.25 -6.92
CA LEU A 17 -2.22 -8.44 -6.25
C LEU A 17 -3.40 -8.14 -5.31
N LEU A 18 -3.64 -6.86 -5.02
CA LEU A 18 -4.83 -6.43 -4.27
C LEU A 18 -6.07 -6.53 -5.16
N THR A 19 -7.24 -6.69 -4.53
CA THR A 19 -8.51 -6.52 -5.26
C THR A 19 -8.63 -5.09 -5.77
N ASP A 20 -9.29 -4.87 -6.91
CA ASP A 20 -9.41 -3.53 -7.52
C ASP A 20 -9.91 -2.47 -6.53
N ARG A 21 -10.88 -2.84 -5.70
CA ARG A 21 -11.42 -1.94 -4.67
C ARG A 21 -10.41 -1.58 -3.58
N ASN A 22 -9.65 -2.57 -3.08
CA ASN A 22 -8.63 -2.30 -2.07
C ASN A 22 -7.44 -1.55 -2.67
N ARG A 23 -7.08 -1.85 -3.92
CA ARG A 23 -6.04 -1.15 -4.68
C ARG A 23 -6.39 0.33 -4.80
N GLN A 24 -7.59 0.66 -5.28
CA GLN A 24 -8.06 2.05 -5.39
C GLN A 24 -7.99 2.79 -4.06
N ILE A 25 -8.58 2.22 -2.99
CA ILE A 25 -8.55 2.83 -1.65
C ILE A 25 -7.12 3.06 -1.16
N PHE A 26 -6.22 2.11 -1.40
CA PHE A 26 -4.84 2.20 -0.95
C PHE A 26 -4.06 3.24 -1.75
N GLU A 27 -4.22 3.27 -3.07
CA GLU A 27 -3.62 4.25 -3.97
C GLU A 27 -4.06 5.68 -3.63
N ASP A 28 -5.35 5.89 -3.38
CA ASP A 28 -5.87 7.18 -2.94
C ASP A 28 -5.23 7.65 -1.63
N TYR A 29 -4.97 6.71 -0.72
CA TYR A 29 -4.34 7.00 0.56
C TYR A 29 -2.82 7.28 0.46
N ILE A 30 -2.06 6.47 -0.29
CA ILE A 30 -0.59 6.54 -0.28
C ILE A 30 0.00 7.35 -1.43
N VAL A 31 -0.69 7.46 -2.57
CA VAL A 31 -0.24 8.18 -3.77
C VAL A 31 -0.93 9.54 -3.87
N ASN A 32 -2.25 9.56 -3.73
CA ASN A 32 -3.03 10.79 -3.89
C ASN A 32 -3.11 11.65 -2.60
N ASP A 33 -2.51 11.18 -1.50
CA ASP A 33 -2.51 11.83 -0.17
C ASP A 33 -3.91 12.22 0.32
N MET A 34 -4.94 11.46 -0.09
CA MET A 34 -6.31 11.72 0.32
C MET A 34 -6.51 11.30 1.78
N SER A 35 -7.25 12.12 2.52
CA SER A 35 -7.68 11.77 3.87
C SER A 35 -8.69 10.62 3.84
N LEU A 36 -8.77 9.88 4.95
CA LEU A 36 -9.75 8.79 5.09
C LEU A 36 -11.21 9.25 4.93
N SER A 37 -11.48 10.54 5.14
CA SER A 37 -12.81 11.13 4.96
C SER A 37 -13.09 11.40 3.49
N GLU A 38 -12.14 11.98 2.75
CA GLU A 38 -12.28 12.21 1.30
C GLU A 38 -12.48 10.90 0.55
N ILE A 39 -11.68 9.87 0.87
CA ILE A 39 -11.83 8.53 0.28
C ILE A 39 -13.19 7.90 0.64
N ALA A 40 -13.67 8.13 1.87
CA ALA A 40 -14.95 7.60 2.33
C ALA A 40 -16.11 8.23 1.54
N ASP A 41 -16.05 9.54 1.33
CA ASP A 41 -17.05 10.31 0.59
C ASP A 41 -17.06 9.89 -0.89
N ASP A 42 -15.89 9.76 -1.53
CA ASP A 42 -15.77 9.39 -2.95
C ASP A 42 -16.24 7.96 -3.24
N ILE A 43 -16.02 7.03 -2.31
CA ILE A 43 -16.32 5.60 -2.48
C ILE A 43 -17.69 5.22 -1.88
N GLY A 44 -18.33 6.14 -1.15
CA GLY A 44 -19.63 5.91 -0.52
C GLY A 44 -19.59 4.89 0.62
N ILE A 45 -18.52 4.90 1.43
CA ILE A 45 -18.40 4.07 2.63
C ILE A 45 -18.05 4.88 3.86
N THR A 46 -18.06 4.25 5.03
CA THR A 46 -17.65 4.94 6.26
C THR A 46 -16.14 5.13 6.30
N ARG A 47 -15.68 6.20 6.96
CA ARG A 47 -14.27 6.44 7.31
C ARG A 47 -13.62 5.23 8.00
N GLN A 48 -14.39 4.51 8.84
CA GLN A 48 -13.91 3.28 9.49
C GLN A 48 -13.71 2.15 8.47
N GLY A 49 -14.62 2.02 7.49
CA GLY A 49 -14.48 1.07 6.38
C GLY A 49 -13.25 1.33 5.51
N VAL A 50 -12.91 2.59 5.27
CA VAL A 50 -11.66 2.98 4.58
C VAL A 50 -10.45 2.54 5.41
N ARG A 51 -10.40 2.92 6.70
CA ARG A 51 -9.31 2.54 7.62
C ARG A 51 -9.08 1.03 7.66
N ASP A 52 -10.15 0.25 7.71
CA ASP A 52 -10.05 -1.21 7.73
C ASP A 52 -9.56 -1.78 6.40
N SER A 53 -9.92 -1.15 5.28
CA SER A 53 -9.46 -1.56 3.95
C SER A 53 -7.98 -1.28 3.74
N ILE A 54 -7.48 -0.15 4.24
CA ILE A 54 -6.04 0.17 4.23
C ILE A 54 -5.27 -0.85 5.05
N LYS A 55 -5.70 -1.12 6.30
CA LYS A 55 -5.03 -2.11 7.17
C LYS A 55 -5.00 -3.52 6.57
N ARG A 56 -6.08 -3.93 5.90
CA ARG A 56 -6.11 -5.22 5.19
C ARG A 56 -5.12 -5.26 4.03
N SER A 57 -5.04 -4.18 3.27
CA SER A 57 -4.11 -4.05 2.14
C SER A 57 -2.66 -4.08 2.62
N GLU A 58 -2.31 -3.30 3.64
CA GLU A 58 -1.00 -3.33 4.28
C GLU A 58 -0.61 -4.75 4.73
N LYS A 59 -1.53 -5.46 5.39
CA LYS A 59 -1.29 -6.84 5.83
C LYS A 59 -1.04 -7.78 4.65
N ALA A 60 -1.80 -7.65 3.57
CA ALA A 60 -1.63 -8.45 2.36
C ALA A 60 -0.27 -8.16 1.69
N LEU A 61 0.05 -6.88 1.48
CA LEU A 61 1.32 -6.45 0.89
C LEU A 61 2.52 -6.92 1.72
N SER A 62 2.47 -6.77 3.05
CA SER A 62 3.52 -7.27 3.94
C SER A 62 3.64 -8.81 3.87
N HIS A 63 2.52 -9.52 3.78
CA HIS A 63 2.54 -10.98 3.62
C HIS A 63 3.20 -11.41 2.31
N TYR A 64 2.97 -10.69 1.21
CA TYR A 64 3.66 -10.96 -0.05
C TYR A 64 5.16 -10.72 0.08
N GLU A 65 5.57 -9.63 0.73
CA GLU A 65 6.99 -9.39 0.99
C GLU A 65 7.61 -10.51 1.83
N ASP A 66 6.98 -10.94 2.92
CA ASP A 66 7.46 -12.05 3.75
C ASP A 66 7.72 -13.34 2.96
N LYS A 67 7.00 -13.55 1.85
CA LYS A 67 7.12 -14.75 1.00
C LYS A 67 8.06 -14.57 -0.18
N LEU A 68 8.08 -13.38 -0.79
CA LEU A 68 8.74 -13.14 -2.07
C LEU A 68 10.02 -12.32 -1.94
N GLN A 69 10.12 -11.49 -0.90
CA GLN A 69 11.28 -10.68 -0.54
C GLN A 69 11.79 -9.81 -1.72
N LEU A 70 10.89 -9.33 -2.59
CA LEU A 70 11.30 -8.59 -3.79
C LEU A 70 11.78 -7.18 -3.45
N VAL A 71 11.15 -6.51 -2.47
CA VAL A 71 11.56 -5.18 -2.05
C VAL A 71 12.93 -5.24 -1.39
N ALA A 72 13.16 -6.19 -0.48
CA ALA A 72 14.47 -6.40 0.15
C ALA A 72 15.56 -6.66 -0.89
N ARG A 73 15.32 -7.57 -1.84
CA ARG A 73 16.29 -7.89 -2.91
C ARG A 73 16.56 -6.71 -3.83
N PHE A 74 15.55 -5.88 -4.09
CA PHE A 74 15.71 -4.66 -4.87
C PHE A 74 16.59 -3.64 -4.13
N ALA A 75 16.32 -3.39 -2.85
CA ALA A 75 17.13 -2.50 -2.02
C ALA A 75 18.61 -2.93 -1.98
N ASP A 76 18.87 -4.22 -1.74
CA ASP A 76 20.23 -4.80 -1.77
C ASP A 76 20.93 -4.60 -3.13
N SER A 77 20.17 -4.61 -4.23
CA SER A 77 20.72 -4.44 -5.58
C SER A 77 21.09 -2.99 -5.91
N ILE A 78 20.45 -2.02 -5.25
CA ILE A 78 20.78 -0.59 -5.37
C ILE A 78 22.02 -0.28 -4.53
N ASP A 79 22.10 -0.80 -3.31
CA ASP A 79 23.24 -0.55 -2.41
C ASP A 79 24.56 -1.07 -2.97
N LYS A 80 24.54 -2.22 -3.65
CA LYS A 80 25.75 -2.78 -4.31
C LYS A 80 26.28 -1.96 -5.49
N LYS A 81 25.54 -0.96 -5.96
CA LYS A 81 25.94 -0.09 -7.08
C LYS A 81 26.50 1.26 -6.64
N ASN A 82 26.45 1.58 -5.34
CA ASN A 82 27.06 2.76 -4.74
C ASN A 82 28.33 2.39 -3.97
#